data_AF-A0A2B2KV00-F1
#
_entry.id   AF-A0A2B2KV00-F1
#
_cell.length_a   1.000
_cell.length_b   1.000
_cell.length_c   1.000
_cell.angle_alpha   90.00
_cell.angle_beta   90.00
_cell.angle_gamma   90.00
#
_symmetry.space_group_name_H-M   'P 1'
#
loop_
_entity.id
_entity.type
_entity.pdbx_description
1 polymer ?
#
loop_
_entity_poly.entity_id
_entity_poly.type
_entity_poly.pdbx_seq_one_letter_code
_entity_poly.pdbx_strand_id
1 'polypeptide(L)' 'MKRNDKLSMNKGMIGHENIGPTFPVLPPIYIPTGSTGATGPTGVTGPTG' A
#
# COMPACT_ATOMS: atom_id res chain seq x y z
N MET A 1 -34.19 -3.24 11.35
CA MET A 1 -33.56 -4.00 10.24
C MET A 1 -32.18 -4.45 10.69
N LYS A 2 -32.00 -5.77 10.88
CA LYS A 2 -30.77 -6.39 11.38
C LYS A 2 -29.86 -6.66 10.17
N ARG A 3 -28.97 -5.72 9.85
CA ARG A 3 -28.17 -5.74 8.60
C ARG A 3 -26.79 -6.38 8.74
N ASN A 4 -26.50 -7.06 9.85
CA ASN A 4 -25.13 -7.53 10.13
C ASN A 4 -24.99 -9.05 10.19
N ASP A 5 -26.06 -9.82 10.04
CA ASP A 5 -26.08 -11.28 10.24
C ASP A 5 -25.52 -12.10 9.04
N LYS A 6 -24.88 -11.46 8.05
CA LYS A 6 -24.37 -12.16 6.84
C LYS A 6 -22.89 -11.94 6.53
N LEU A 7 -22.13 -11.25 7.38
CA LEU A 7 -20.68 -11.10 7.21
C LEU A 7 -19.94 -11.74 8.39
N SER A 8 -20.30 -12.97 8.75
CA SER A 8 -19.41 -13.86 9.49
C SER A 8 -18.28 -14.29 8.55
N MET A 9 -17.41 -13.34 8.18
CA MET A 9 -16.21 -13.66 7.42
C MET A 9 -15.29 -14.41 8.38
N ASN A 10 -14.99 -15.67 8.03
CA ASN A 10 -14.03 -16.44 8.80
C ASN A 10 -12.70 -15.66 8.78
N LYS A 11 -12.11 -15.44 9.95
CA LYS A 11 -10.86 -14.69 10.14
C LYS A 11 -9.72 -15.23 9.27
N GLY A 12 -9.80 -16.50 8.82
CA GLY A 12 -8.81 -17.18 7.98
C GLY A 12 -8.90 -16.89 6.47
N MET A 13 -10.02 -16.40 5.94
CA MET A 13 -10.18 -16.09 4.51
C MET A 13 -9.80 -14.64 4.18
N ILE A 14 -9.64 -13.81 5.19
CA ILE A 14 -9.20 -12.41 5.09
C ILE A 14 -7.74 -12.22 5.51
N GLY A 15 -6.88 -13.19 5.19
CA GLY A 15 -5.44 -13.07 5.37
C GLY A 15 -4.81 -12.11 4.36
N HIS A 16 -3.63 -11.56 4.68
CA HIS A 16 -2.88 -10.67 3.77
C HIS A 16 -2.56 -11.35 2.43
N GLU A 17 -2.46 -12.67 2.42
CA GLU A 17 -2.30 -13.48 1.22
C GLU A 17 -3.52 -13.48 0.30
N ASN A 18 -4.71 -13.12 0.82
CA ASN A 18 -5.99 -13.15 0.10
C ASN A 18 -6.69 -11.77 0.03
N ILE A 19 -6.10 -10.73 0.65
CA ILE A 19 -6.63 -9.36 0.67
C ILE A 19 -5.57 -8.42 0.08
N GLY A 20 -5.81 -7.99 -1.16
CA GLY A 20 -4.94 -7.08 -1.91
C GLY A 20 -4.28 -7.75 -3.12
N PRO A 21 -3.66 -6.97 -4.03
CA PRO A 21 -2.89 -7.55 -5.11
C PRO A 21 -1.68 -8.28 -4.53
N THR A 22 -1.62 -9.60 -4.69
CA THR A 22 -0.39 -10.35 -4.44
C THR A 22 0.55 -10.08 -5.62
N PHE A 23 1.69 -9.43 -5.34
CA PHE A 23 2.70 -9.27 -6.37
C PHE A 23 3.31 -10.64 -6.70
N PRO A 24 3.40 -11.03 -7.98
CA PRO A 24 4.15 -12.20 -8.36
C PRO A 24 5.62 -12.02 -7.96
N VAL A 25 6.29 -13.13 -7.61
CA VAL A 25 7.73 -13.11 -7.36
C VAL A 25 8.43 -12.69 -8.65
N LEU A 26 9.17 -11.58 -8.59
CA LEU A 26 9.98 -11.13 -9.71
C LEU A 26 11.24 -12.00 -9.82
N PRO A 27 11.73 -12.28 -11.03
CA PRO A 27 13.06 -12.86 -11.21
C PRO A 27 14.14 -11.93 -10.62
N PRO A 28 15.37 -12.43 -10.33
CA PRO A 28 16.47 -11.58 -9.92
C PRO A 28 16.72 -10.47 -10.94
N ILE A 29 16.42 -9.22 -10.56
CA ILE A 29 16.70 -8.04 -11.36
C ILE A 29 17.90 -7.31 -10.77
N TYR A 30 18.92 -7.08 -11.60
CA TYR A 30 20.03 -6.21 -11.23
C TYR A 30 19.59 -4.76 -11.45
N ILE A 31 19.32 -4.04 -10.37
CA ILE A 31 18.96 -2.62 -10.44
C ILE A 31 20.26 -1.81 -10.46
N PRO A 32 20.62 -1.15 -11.58
CA PRO A 32 21.77 -0.25 -11.58
C PRO A 32 21.45 0.92 -10.64
N THR A 33 22.19 1.03 -9.55
CA THR A 33 22.07 2.19 -8.66
C THR A 33 22.77 3.38 -9.31
N GLY A 34 22.00 4.25 -9.95
CA GLY A 34 22.43 5.62 -10.27
C GLY A 34 22.35 6.52 -9.02
N SER A 35 22.98 7.69 -9.06
CA SER A 35 22.81 8.69 -8.00
C SER A 35 21.34 9.11 -7.90
N THR A 36 20.77 9.09 -6.69
CA THR A 36 19.48 9.77 -6.45
C THR A 36 19.65 11.26 -6.74
N GLY A 37 18.75 11.84 -7.55
CA GLY A 37 18.76 13.28 -7.84
C GLY A 37 18.52 14.12 -6.58
N ALA A 38 18.80 15.42 -6.65
CA ALA A 38 18.54 16.34 -5.55
C ALA A 38 17.04 16.35 -5.19
N THR A 39 16.73 16.35 -3.89
CA THR A 39 15.37 16.60 -3.41
C THR A 39 14.95 18.03 -3.79
N GLY A 40 13.73 18.20 -4.30
CA GLY A 40 13.17 19.52 -4.63
C GLY A 40 12.97 20.42 -3.39
N PRO A 41 12.69 21.71 -3.59
CA PRO A 41 12.45 22.65 -2.49
C PRO A 41 11.19 22.28 -1.69
N THR A 42 11.20 22.52 -0.38
CA THR A 42 9.98 22.46 0.45
C THR A 42 9.06 23.63 0.09
N GLY A 43 7.75 23.35 -0.09
CA GLY A 43 6.75 24.38 -0.37
C GLY A 43 6.43 25.26 0.85
N VAL A 44 5.80 26.42 0.63
CA VAL A 44 5.35 27.31 1.70
C VAL A 44 4.21 26.69 2.52
N THR A 45 4.24 26.82 3.84
CA THR A 45 3.08 26.51 4.70
C THR A 45 2.02 27.60 4.57
N GLY A 46 0.75 27.23 4.41
CA GLY A 46 -0.36 28.19 4.28
C GLY A 46 -0.66 28.97 5.57
N PRO A 47 -1.45 30.06 5.49
CA PRO A 47 -1.84 30.83 6.68
C PRO A 47 -2.66 29.98 7.65
N THR A 48 -2.51 30.20 8.96
CA THR A 48 -3.46 29.68 9.96
C THR A 48 -4.74 30.54 9.90
N GLY A 49 -5.90 29.89 9.95
CA GLY A 49 -7.22 30.49 9.68
C GLY A 49 -7.69 31.53 10.68
#